data_AF-A0A0N4V5E6-F1
#
_entry.id   AF-A0A0N4V5E6-F1
#
_cell.length_a   1.000
_cell.length_b   1.000
_cell.length_c   1.000
_cell.angle_alpha   90.00
_cell.angle_beta   90.00
_cell.angle_gamma   90.00
#
_symmetry.space_group_name_H-M   'P 1'
#
loop_
_entity.id
_entity.type
_entity.pdbx_description
1 polymer ?
#
loop_
_entity_poly.entity_id
_entity_poly.type
_entity_poly.pdbx_seq_one_letter_code
_entity_poly.pdbx_strand_id
1 'polypeptide(L)'
;MKIGDSLPVSSFDFLHRYHFEYEQEKAIATTTRNREKDFRQFTVRSNERVTAVDHFQDVVHENSPVFEIRFTYRPGDILWVHPHNLNESLDIAIEALAYSDTVLDKKIFIKPNDPSIQKPSPCLVKGKLPTTFLEPTTLRYCLTRYLDLQMVPRRSFFKKLAKLSSNLMEREKLEELGSPEGIDAYFDYCVRPRRTAAECLRDFGDTAKNLAPESLFDILPPIKPRAYSIASCPGKHPYIEILAAKLGCRDILA
;
A
#
# COMPACT_ATOMS: atom_id res chain seq x y z
N MET A 1 17.95 52.33 0.54
CA MET A 1 17.07 51.82 -0.54
C MET A 1 17.62 50.45 -0.91
N LYS A 2 17.15 49.42 -0.19
CA LYS A 2 16.33 48.30 -0.70
C LYS A 2 17.04 47.51 -1.82
N ILE A 3 17.15 46.19 -1.86
CA ILE A 3 16.65 45.02 -1.12
C ILE A 3 17.49 43.87 -1.71
N GLY A 4 17.82 42.85 -0.93
CA GLY A 4 18.33 41.61 -1.52
C GLY A 4 18.88 40.57 -0.57
N ASP A 5 18.39 40.51 0.67
CA ASP A 5 18.62 39.34 1.51
C ASP A 5 17.91 38.15 0.85
N SER A 6 18.71 37.30 0.20
CA SER A 6 18.28 35.99 -0.28
C SER A 6 17.83 35.18 0.92
N LEU A 7 16.53 34.96 1.02
CA LEU A 7 15.93 34.02 1.96
C LEU A 7 16.68 32.68 1.89
N PRO A 8 17.00 32.04 3.03
CA PRO A 8 17.58 30.72 3.00
C PRO A 8 16.55 29.77 2.38
N VAL A 9 16.91 29.19 1.23
CA VAL A 9 16.23 28.00 0.70
C VAL A 9 16.29 26.98 1.82
N SER A 10 15.15 26.67 2.43
CA SER A 10 15.10 25.73 3.55
C SER A 10 15.44 24.35 3.01
N SER A 11 16.71 23.99 3.03
CA SER A 11 17.21 22.64 2.82
C SER A 11 16.85 21.80 4.03
N PHE A 12 15.56 21.56 4.25
CA PHE A 12 15.15 20.33 4.89
C PHE A 12 15.26 19.27 3.80
N ASP A 13 16.46 18.71 3.62
CA ASP A 13 16.60 17.42 2.94
C ASP A 13 15.79 16.42 3.76
N PHE A 14 14.54 16.24 3.38
CA PHE A 14 13.76 15.09 3.79
C PHE A 14 14.49 13.90 3.20
N LEU A 15 15.36 13.29 4.00
CA LEU A 15 16.07 12.10 3.59
C LEU A 15 15.02 10.99 3.51
N HIS A 16 14.48 10.80 2.31
CA HIS A 16 13.49 9.78 2.05
C HIS A 16 14.03 8.43 2.47
N ARG A 17 13.17 7.51 2.92
CA ARG A 17 13.64 6.15 3.25
C ARG A 17 14.22 5.44 2.03
N TYR A 18 13.71 5.78 0.85
CA TYR A 18 14.15 5.23 -0.41
C TYR A 18 14.41 6.32 -1.44
N HIS A 19 15.34 6.06 -2.34
CA HIS A 19 15.51 6.82 -3.59
C HIS A 19 15.15 5.93 -4.79
N PHE A 20 14.66 6.56 -5.86
CA PHE A 20 14.37 5.87 -7.11
C PHE A 20 15.52 6.05 -8.09
N GLU A 21 16.05 4.93 -8.61
CA GLU A 21 16.91 4.93 -9.78
C GLU A 21 16.11 4.54 -11.02
N TYR A 22 16.29 5.25 -12.12
CA TYR A 22 15.55 5.00 -13.35
C TYR A 22 16.36 4.10 -14.29
N GLU A 23 15.68 3.23 -15.05
CA GLU A 23 16.31 2.18 -15.87
C GLU A 23 17.36 2.68 -16.88
N GLN A 24 17.32 3.96 -17.27
CA GLN A 24 18.26 4.55 -18.23
C GLN A 24 19.72 4.69 -17.72
N GLU A 25 20.02 4.30 -16.48
CA GLU A 25 21.31 4.60 -15.82
C GLU A 25 22.20 3.38 -15.48
N LYS A 26 21.86 2.11 -15.79
CA LYS A 26 22.77 0.99 -15.47
C LYS A 26 22.90 -0.16 -16.48
N ALA A 27 24.16 -0.58 -16.64
CA ALA A 27 24.60 -1.84 -17.17
C ALA A 27 24.23 -3.02 -16.25
N ILE A 28 23.85 -4.13 -16.87
CA ILE A 28 23.29 -5.34 -16.25
C ILE A 28 24.40 -6.08 -15.49
N ALA A 29 24.35 -6.12 -14.16
CA ALA A 29 25.21 -6.97 -13.35
C ALA A 29 24.38 -8.09 -12.72
N THR A 30 24.60 -9.32 -13.18
CA THR A 30 23.88 -10.51 -12.73
C THR A 30 24.46 -10.99 -11.40
N THR A 31 23.64 -11.07 -10.36
CA THR A 31 24.00 -11.83 -9.14
C THR A 31 22.77 -12.56 -8.63
N THR A 32 22.95 -13.85 -8.31
CA THR A 32 21.89 -14.81 -8.06
C THR A 32 21.84 -15.22 -6.59
N ARG A 33 20.59 -15.40 -6.10
CA ARG A 33 20.12 -16.06 -4.86
C ARG A 33 20.23 -15.30 -3.53
N ASN A 34 19.06 -15.13 -2.90
CA ASN A 34 18.74 -15.81 -1.64
C ASN A 34 17.24 -16.14 -1.60
N ARG A 35 16.89 -17.40 -1.30
CA ARG A 35 15.52 -17.91 -1.22
C ARG A 35 15.02 -17.75 0.21
N GLU A 36 14.38 -16.65 0.56
CA GLU A 36 13.68 -16.53 1.84
C GLU A 36 12.37 -15.75 1.72
N LYS A 37 11.28 -16.42 2.15
CA LYS A 37 9.92 -15.89 2.34
C LYS A 37 9.28 -15.24 1.10
N ASP A 38 9.30 -15.94 -0.02
CA ASP A 38 8.64 -15.48 -1.24
C ASP A 38 7.11 -15.67 -1.16
N PHE A 39 6.38 -14.59 -1.42
CA PHE A 39 4.96 -14.67 -1.76
C PHE A 39 4.81 -15.53 -3.00
N ARG A 40 3.81 -16.41 -3.01
CA ARG A 40 3.49 -17.22 -4.18
C ARG A 40 2.17 -16.76 -4.77
N GLN A 41 2.17 -16.54 -6.08
CA GLN A 41 0.94 -16.31 -6.82
C GLN A 41 0.21 -17.64 -7.00
N PHE A 42 -1.11 -17.56 -6.97
CA PHE A 42 -1.99 -18.70 -7.08
C PHE A 42 -3.30 -18.29 -7.78
N THR A 43 -3.98 -19.25 -8.42
CA THR A 43 -5.22 -18.98 -9.15
C THR A 43 -6.39 -19.56 -8.37
N VAL A 44 -7.27 -18.71 -7.85
CA VAL A 44 -8.50 -19.12 -7.13
C VAL A 44 -9.37 -19.98 -8.06
N ARG A 45 -9.82 -21.15 -7.58
CA ARG A 45 -10.57 -22.10 -8.41
C ARG A 45 -12.09 -21.85 -8.35
N SER A 46 -12.63 -21.60 -7.18
CA SER A 46 -14.01 -21.13 -7.04
C SER A 46 -14.20 -20.24 -5.80
N ASN A 47 -15.28 -19.47 -5.80
CA ASN A 47 -15.63 -18.52 -4.75
C ASN A 47 -17.16 -18.56 -4.62
N GLU A 48 -17.66 -19.25 -3.59
CA GLU A 48 -19.07 -19.59 -3.42
C GLU A 48 -19.57 -19.14 -2.05
N ARG A 49 -20.72 -18.49 -2.00
CA ARG A 49 -21.35 -18.10 -0.73
C ARG A 49 -21.89 -19.34 0.00
N VAL A 50 -21.58 -19.47 1.30
CA VAL A 50 -22.07 -20.57 2.16
C VAL A 50 -23.28 -20.16 2.98
N THR A 51 -23.37 -18.88 3.34
CA THR A 51 -24.50 -18.36 4.10
C THR A 51 -25.76 -18.25 3.25
N ALA A 52 -26.93 -18.41 3.87
CA ALA A 52 -28.21 -18.10 3.25
C ALA A 52 -28.26 -16.65 2.73
N VAL A 53 -29.05 -16.41 1.68
CA VAL A 53 -29.03 -15.15 0.94
C VAL A 53 -29.37 -13.94 1.82
N ASP A 54 -30.28 -14.15 2.77
CA ASP A 54 -30.82 -13.22 3.75
C ASP A 54 -29.93 -13.02 4.99
N HIS A 55 -28.85 -13.79 5.14
CA HIS A 55 -27.94 -13.63 6.26
C HIS A 55 -27.17 -12.29 6.15
N PHE A 56 -27.12 -11.53 7.24
CA PHE A 56 -26.57 -10.17 7.27
C PHE A 56 -25.06 -10.10 6.96
N GLN A 57 -24.34 -11.20 7.18
CA GLN A 57 -22.93 -11.34 6.88
C GLN A 57 -22.75 -12.34 5.74
N ASP A 58 -22.10 -11.90 4.67
CA ASP A 58 -21.77 -12.76 3.54
C ASP A 58 -20.52 -13.57 3.90
N VAL A 59 -20.70 -14.87 4.19
CA VAL A 59 -19.58 -15.80 4.38
C VAL A 59 -19.37 -16.57 3.11
N VAL A 60 -18.17 -16.41 2.58
CA VAL A 60 -17.74 -17.02 1.33
C VAL A 60 -16.85 -18.20 1.66
N HIS A 61 -17.15 -19.33 1.05
CA HIS A 61 -16.24 -20.45 0.86
C HIS A 61 -15.51 -20.22 -0.44
N GLU A 62 -14.25 -19.81 -0.31
CA GLU A 62 -13.38 -19.81 -1.47
C GLU A 62 -12.83 -21.23 -1.61
N ASN A 63 -13.25 -21.94 -2.66
CA ASN A 63 -12.48 -23.08 -3.15
C ASN A 63 -11.16 -22.50 -3.69
N SER A 64 -10.18 -22.48 -2.79
CA SER A 64 -8.90 -21.81 -2.96
C SER A 64 -8.05 -22.50 -4.03
N PRO A 65 -6.83 -22.02 -4.30
CA PRO A 65 -6.29 -22.01 -5.63
C PRO A 65 -5.74 -23.34 -6.16
N VAL A 66 -5.61 -23.42 -7.48
CA VAL A 66 -4.84 -24.48 -8.12
C VAL A 66 -3.35 -24.26 -7.82
N PHE A 67 -2.79 -25.12 -6.97
CA PHE A 67 -1.37 -25.15 -6.70
C PHE A 67 -0.67 -26.06 -7.72
N GLU A 68 0.17 -25.50 -8.58
CA GLU A 68 1.12 -26.32 -9.35
C GLU A 68 2.24 -26.89 -8.46
N ILE A 69 2.43 -26.34 -7.24
CA ILE A 69 3.45 -26.78 -6.29
C ILE A 69 2.78 -27.41 -5.07
N ARG A 70 3.13 -28.67 -4.77
CA ARG A 70 2.71 -29.38 -3.56
C ARG A 70 3.13 -28.61 -2.29
N PHE A 71 2.24 -27.78 -1.76
CA PHE A 71 2.42 -27.21 -0.43
C PHE A 71 2.14 -28.29 0.61
N THR A 72 3.08 -28.49 1.52
CA THR A 72 2.87 -29.30 2.71
C THR A 72 2.29 -28.41 3.80
N TYR A 73 1.06 -28.68 4.23
CA TYR A 73 0.42 -28.00 5.37
C TYR A 73 -0.26 -29.05 6.27
N ARG A 74 -0.63 -28.65 7.48
CA ARG A 74 -1.46 -29.44 8.41
C ARG A 74 -2.79 -28.73 8.62
N PRO A 75 -3.89 -29.46 8.89
CA PRO A 75 -5.15 -28.84 9.30
C PRO A 75 -4.94 -27.89 10.49
N GLY A 76 -5.46 -26.67 10.40
CA GLY A 76 -5.24 -25.61 11.39
C GLY A 76 -4.04 -24.69 11.10
N ASP A 77 -3.23 -24.95 10.08
CA ASP A 77 -2.21 -24.01 9.63
C ASP A 77 -2.84 -22.72 9.08
N ILE A 78 -2.06 -21.64 9.08
CA ILE A 78 -2.48 -20.31 8.62
C ILE A 78 -1.95 -20.03 7.21
N LEU A 79 -2.86 -19.69 6.30
CA LEU A 79 -2.53 -19.12 5.00
C LEU A 79 -2.49 -17.59 5.09
N TRP A 80 -1.34 -17.01 4.74
CA TRP A 80 -1.19 -15.56 4.63
C TRP A 80 -1.45 -15.11 3.20
N VAL A 81 -2.51 -14.34 2.98
CA VAL A 81 -2.90 -13.81 1.68
C VAL A 81 -2.54 -12.33 1.63
N HIS A 82 -1.85 -11.91 0.57
CA HIS A 82 -1.52 -10.50 0.34
C HIS A 82 -2.54 -9.87 -0.61
N PRO A 83 -3.40 -8.94 -0.14
CA PRO A 83 -4.41 -8.31 -0.98
C PRO A 83 -3.81 -7.19 -1.82
N HIS A 84 -4.60 -6.68 -2.76
CA HIS A 84 -4.28 -5.48 -3.57
C HIS A 84 -5.28 -4.39 -3.21
N ASN A 85 -4.96 -3.14 -3.54
CA ASN A 85 -5.93 -2.06 -3.38
C ASN A 85 -7.11 -2.22 -4.35
N LEU A 86 -8.26 -1.69 -3.93
CA LEU A 86 -9.42 -1.53 -4.79
C LEU A 86 -9.11 -0.55 -5.92
N ASN A 87 -9.69 -0.75 -7.09
CA ASN A 87 -9.51 0.15 -8.23
C ASN A 87 -10.02 1.54 -7.88
N GLU A 88 -11.13 1.63 -7.15
CA GLU A 88 -11.73 2.89 -6.72
C GLU A 88 -10.77 3.69 -5.83
N SER A 89 -10.09 3.03 -4.87
CA SER A 89 -9.09 3.69 -4.02
C SER A 89 -7.85 4.11 -4.81
N LEU A 90 -7.47 3.32 -5.82
CA LEU A 90 -6.35 3.62 -6.69
C LEU A 90 -6.65 4.85 -7.56
N ASP A 91 -7.84 4.92 -8.14
CA ASP A 91 -8.30 6.02 -8.99
C ASP A 91 -8.37 7.32 -8.18
N ILE A 92 -8.98 7.29 -6.98
CA ILE A 92 -9.03 8.45 -6.06
C ILE A 92 -7.61 8.95 -5.74
N ALA A 93 -6.68 8.04 -5.42
CA ALA A 93 -5.32 8.41 -5.07
C ALA A 93 -4.55 8.98 -6.28
N ILE A 94 -4.69 8.38 -7.46
CA ILE A 94 -4.02 8.85 -8.68
C ILE A 94 -4.55 10.23 -9.09
N GLU A 95 -5.86 10.44 -9.03
CA GLU A 95 -6.49 11.74 -9.31
C GLU A 95 -5.99 12.80 -8.34
N ALA A 96 -5.94 12.48 -7.04
CA ALA A 96 -5.45 13.40 -6.01
C ALA A 96 -3.97 13.78 -6.18
N LEU A 97 -3.12 12.81 -6.53
CA LEU A 97 -1.69 13.02 -6.73
C LEU A 97 -1.39 13.74 -8.06
N ALA A 98 -2.29 13.66 -9.04
CA ALA A 98 -2.17 14.27 -10.36
C ALA A 98 -0.85 13.97 -11.10
N TYR A 99 -0.24 12.82 -10.85
CA TYR A 99 0.92 12.37 -11.60
C TYR A 99 0.53 12.02 -13.04
N SER A 100 1.38 12.38 -14.00
CA SER A 100 1.22 11.92 -15.37
C SER A 100 1.44 10.40 -15.47
N ASP A 101 0.83 9.77 -16.46
CA ASP A 101 1.08 8.36 -16.77
C ASP A 101 2.57 8.07 -17.02
N THR A 102 3.30 9.05 -17.58
CA THR A 102 4.74 8.95 -17.76
C THR A 102 5.52 8.82 -16.46
N VAL A 103 5.07 9.41 -15.35
CA VAL A 103 5.66 9.25 -14.02
C VAL A 103 5.19 7.95 -13.37
N LEU A 104 3.89 7.66 -13.46
CA LEU A 104 3.27 6.48 -12.86
C LEU A 104 3.83 5.17 -13.41
N ASP A 105 4.06 5.11 -14.71
CA ASP A 105 4.50 3.91 -15.43
C ASP A 105 6.00 3.93 -15.77
N LYS A 106 6.74 4.94 -15.30
CA LYS A 106 8.20 4.94 -15.41
C LYS A 106 8.77 3.78 -14.62
N LYS A 107 9.69 3.06 -15.25
CA LYS A 107 10.43 1.98 -14.61
C LYS A 107 11.43 2.53 -13.58
N ILE A 108 11.28 2.08 -12.34
CA ILE A 108 12.07 2.49 -11.18
C ILE A 108 12.68 1.30 -10.45
N PHE A 109 13.86 1.53 -9.88
CA PHE A 109 14.50 0.68 -8.90
C PHE A 109 14.44 1.39 -7.55
N ILE A 110 13.78 0.75 -6.58
CA ILE A 110 13.66 1.29 -5.22
C ILE A 110 14.92 0.88 -4.43
N LYS A 111 15.68 1.86 -3.97
CA LYS A 111 16.87 1.62 -3.15
C LYS A 111 16.75 2.31 -1.80
N PRO A 112 17.13 1.63 -0.71
CA PRO A 112 17.14 2.27 0.61
C PRO A 112 18.29 3.26 0.67
N ASN A 113 18.03 4.43 1.25
CA ASN A 113 19.08 5.43 1.50
C ASN A 113 19.98 5.06 2.70
N ASP A 114 19.49 4.21 3.59
CA ASP A 114 20.24 3.70 4.75
C ASP A 114 20.26 2.15 4.73
N PRO A 115 21.42 1.50 4.94
CA PRO A 115 21.53 0.04 4.96
C PRO A 115 20.63 -0.68 5.98
N SER A 116 20.22 0.00 7.05
CA SER A 116 19.30 -0.51 8.08
C SER A 116 17.83 -0.53 7.63
N ILE A 117 17.49 0.17 6.54
CA ILE A 117 16.13 0.21 6.01
C ILE A 117 15.86 -1.08 5.23
N GLN A 118 14.87 -1.83 5.69
CA GLN A 118 14.41 -3.03 5.00
C GLN A 118 13.89 -2.69 3.61
N LYS A 119 14.37 -3.41 2.59
CA LYS A 119 13.87 -3.26 1.21
C LYS A 119 12.44 -3.81 1.09
N PRO A 120 11.58 -3.20 0.26
CA PRO A 120 10.30 -3.79 -0.10
C PRO A 120 10.52 -5.23 -0.62
N SER A 121 9.65 -6.16 -0.21
CA SER A 121 9.72 -7.54 -0.70
C SER A 121 9.60 -7.54 -2.23
N PRO A 122 10.58 -8.12 -2.97
CA PRO A 122 10.56 -8.12 -4.43
C PRO A 122 9.23 -8.64 -5.02
N CYS A 123 8.61 -9.66 -4.42
CA CYS A 123 7.34 -10.21 -4.89
C CYS A 123 6.16 -9.21 -4.80
N LEU A 124 6.21 -8.26 -3.87
CA LEU A 124 5.16 -7.26 -3.69
C LEU A 124 5.32 -6.04 -4.59
N VAL A 125 6.53 -5.83 -5.12
CA VAL A 125 6.83 -4.72 -6.02
C VAL A 125 7.16 -5.19 -7.45
N LYS A 126 7.10 -6.48 -7.82
CA LYS A 126 7.56 -6.93 -9.16
C LYS A 126 6.63 -7.87 -9.95
N GLY A 127 5.38 -8.10 -9.51
CA GLY A 127 4.35 -8.77 -10.33
C GLY A 127 4.47 -10.28 -10.47
N LYS A 128 5.66 -10.79 -10.76
CA LYS A 128 6.00 -12.21 -10.94
C LYS A 128 7.08 -12.62 -9.95
N LEU A 129 7.20 -13.92 -9.69
CA LEU A 129 8.34 -14.47 -8.96
C LEU A 129 9.61 -14.00 -9.69
N PRO A 130 10.44 -13.12 -9.10
CA PRO A 130 11.50 -12.47 -9.83
C PRO A 130 12.44 -13.51 -10.40
N THR A 131 12.60 -13.56 -11.72
CA THR A 131 13.58 -14.46 -12.35
C THR A 131 15.00 -14.02 -12.01
N THR A 132 15.16 -12.73 -11.70
CA THR A 132 16.38 -12.09 -11.21
C THR A 132 16.05 -11.01 -10.17
N PHE A 133 17.02 -10.65 -9.32
CA PHE A 133 16.85 -9.59 -8.30
C PHE A 133 16.67 -8.17 -8.88
N LEU A 134 16.86 -7.99 -10.19
CA LEU A 134 17.08 -6.70 -10.86
C LEU A 134 16.01 -6.34 -11.91
N GLU A 135 14.77 -6.77 -11.73
CA GLU A 135 13.66 -6.25 -12.55
C GLU A 135 13.10 -4.95 -11.94
N PRO A 136 12.86 -3.89 -12.75
CA PRO A 136 12.28 -2.63 -12.28
C PRO A 136 10.77 -2.77 -11.97
N THR A 137 10.25 -1.89 -11.13
CA THR A 137 8.81 -1.71 -10.85
C THR A 137 8.31 -0.40 -11.46
N THR A 138 7.01 -0.13 -11.36
CA THR A 138 6.43 1.20 -11.59
C THR A 138 5.77 1.74 -10.32
N LEU A 139 5.56 3.06 -10.26
CA LEU A 139 4.85 3.66 -9.13
C LEU A 139 3.38 3.20 -9.09
N ARG A 140 2.74 3.06 -10.26
CA ARG A 140 1.38 2.51 -10.37
C ARG A 140 1.29 1.11 -9.76
N TYR A 141 2.28 0.25 -10.05
CA TYR A 141 2.33 -1.08 -9.48
C TYR A 141 2.49 -1.05 -7.95
N CYS A 142 3.36 -0.17 -7.43
CA CYS A 142 3.54 0.04 -5.99
C CYS A 142 2.26 0.55 -5.30
N LEU A 143 1.55 1.51 -5.89
CA LEU A 143 0.26 1.99 -5.38
C LEU A 143 -0.82 0.90 -5.39
N THR A 144 -0.78 0.00 -6.37
CA THR A 144 -1.74 -1.11 -6.47
C THR A 144 -1.46 -2.21 -5.44
N ARG A 145 -0.18 -2.53 -5.21
CA ARG A 145 0.24 -3.80 -4.60
C ARG A 145 1.03 -3.68 -3.31
N TYR A 146 1.60 -2.52 -3.04
CA TYR A 146 2.54 -2.35 -1.93
C TYR A 146 2.09 -1.28 -0.93
N LEU A 147 1.71 -0.09 -1.37
CA LEU A 147 1.32 1.01 -0.48
C LEU A 147 -0.15 0.88 -0.08
N ASP A 148 -0.46 0.96 1.21
CA ASP A 148 -1.82 0.79 1.72
C ASP A 148 -2.64 2.09 1.56
N LEU A 149 -3.53 2.11 0.57
CA LEU A 149 -4.40 3.26 0.29
C LEU A 149 -5.71 3.22 1.10
N GLN A 150 -6.08 2.03 1.58
CA GLN A 150 -7.32 1.79 2.31
C GLN A 150 -7.13 1.87 3.83
N MET A 151 -5.89 2.07 4.32
CA MET A 151 -5.67 2.29 5.75
C MET A 151 -6.38 3.56 6.23
N VAL A 152 -6.88 3.52 7.46
CA VAL A 152 -7.29 4.73 8.18
C VAL A 152 -6.02 5.45 8.66
N PRO A 153 -5.73 6.67 8.18
CA PRO A 153 -4.48 7.35 8.51
C PRO A 153 -4.28 7.59 9.99
N ARG A 154 -3.05 7.34 10.46
CA ARG A 154 -2.62 7.67 11.83
C ARG A 154 -2.21 9.13 11.90
N ARG A 155 -2.18 9.73 13.10
CA ARG A 155 -1.67 11.11 13.31
C ARG A 155 -0.28 11.36 12.69
N SER A 156 0.60 10.35 12.66
CA SER A 156 1.91 10.45 12.01
C SER A 156 1.85 10.70 10.49
N PHE A 157 0.78 10.27 9.81
CA PHE A 157 0.53 10.56 8.41
C PHE A 157 0.31 12.07 8.21
N PHE A 158 -0.59 12.65 9.00
CA PHE A 158 -0.89 14.09 8.94
C PHE A 158 0.32 14.95 9.31
N LYS A 159 1.09 14.57 10.34
CA LYS A 159 2.36 15.24 10.69
C LYS A 159 3.39 15.22 9.55
N LYS A 160 3.43 14.14 8.75
CA LYS A 160 4.35 14.04 7.60
C LYS A 160 3.88 14.90 6.45
N LEU A 161 2.58 14.86 6.11
CA LEU A 161 1.99 15.69 5.08
C LEU A 161 2.11 17.18 5.39
N ALA A 162 1.87 17.60 6.64
CA ALA A 162 2.04 19.00 7.06
C ALA A 162 3.44 19.54 6.72
N LYS A 163 4.49 18.74 6.95
CA LYS A 163 5.87 19.14 6.66
C LYS A 163 6.18 19.27 5.17
N LEU A 164 5.40 18.59 4.32
CA LEU A 164 5.55 18.58 2.87
C LEU A 164 4.56 19.53 2.19
N SER A 165 3.64 20.13 2.95
CA SER A 165 2.60 21.00 2.45
C SER A 165 3.14 22.40 2.17
N SER A 166 2.92 22.88 0.95
CA SER A 166 3.21 24.23 0.50
C SER A 166 2.02 25.19 0.68
N ASN A 167 0.79 24.65 0.76
CA ASN A 167 -0.42 25.43 1.00
C ASN A 167 -0.59 25.69 2.50
N LEU A 168 -0.65 26.97 2.89
CA LEU A 168 -0.74 27.35 4.30
C LEU A 168 -1.99 26.80 5.00
N MET A 169 -3.15 26.85 4.34
CA MET A 169 -4.42 26.42 4.92
C MET A 169 -4.47 24.90 5.11
N GLU A 170 -4.03 24.14 4.10
CA GLU A 170 -3.93 22.69 4.24
C GLU A 170 -2.91 22.30 5.30
N ARG A 171 -1.75 22.96 5.34
CA ARG A 171 -0.72 22.72 6.35
C ARG A 171 -1.25 22.92 7.76
N GLU A 172 -1.90 24.04 8.04
CA GLU A 172 -2.48 24.33 9.36
C GLU A 172 -3.47 23.23 9.77
N LYS A 173 -4.32 22.78 8.84
CA LYS A 173 -5.28 21.70 9.13
C LYS A 173 -4.59 20.36 9.36
N LEU A 174 -3.56 20.04 8.58
CA LEU A 174 -2.75 18.83 8.74
C LEU A 174 -1.99 18.83 10.08
N GLU A 175 -1.51 19.99 10.52
CA GLU A 175 -0.86 20.18 11.82
C GLU A 175 -1.85 19.97 12.97
N GLU A 176 -3.06 20.54 12.88
CA GLU A 176 -4.14 20.32 13.85
C GLU A 176 -4.49 18.82 13.97
N LEU A 177 -4.74 18.13 12.85
CA LEU A 177 -5.05 16.69 12.84
C LEU A 177 -3.88 15.82 13.32
N GLY A 178 -2.65 16.33 13.19
CA GLY A 178 -1.44 15.68 13.66
C GLY A 178 -1.17 15.91 15.15
N SER A 179 -1.67 16.99 15.74
CA SER A 179 -1.26 17.44 17.07
C SER A 179 -1.92 16.64 18.21
N PRO A 180 -1.36 16.67 19.43
CA PRO A 180 -2.06 16.19 20.62
C PRO A 180 -3.35 16.94 20.91
N GLU A 181 -3.38 18.25 20.66
CA GLU A 181 -4.50 19.15 20.98
C GLU A 181 -5.69 18.94 20.03
N GLY A 182 -5.45 18.61 18.75
CA GLY A 182 -6.46 18.34 17.74
C GLY A 182 -6.97 16.90 17.71
N ILE A 183 -6.91 16.19 18.84
CA ILE A 183 -7.30 14.77 18.91
C ILE A 183 -8.78 14.55 18.52
N ASP A 184 -9.68 15.41 19.00
CA ASP A 184 -11.11 15.30 18.69
C ASP A 184 -11.37 15.52 17.20
N ALA A 185 -10.74 16.56 16.62
CA ALA A 185 -10.79 16.81 15.18
C ALA A 185 -10.26 15.63 14.36
N TYR A 186 -9.17 14.98 14.81
CA TYR A 186 -8.65 13.76 14.20
C TYR A 186 -9.66 12.60 14.25
N PHE A 187 -10.35 12.41 15.38
CA PHE A 187 -11.37 11.37 15.50
C PHE A 187 -12.58 11.64 14.59
N ASP A 188 -13.04 12.89 14.54
CA ASP A 188 -14.18 13.31 13.72
C ASP A 188 -13.88 13.23 12.22
N TYR A 189 -12.69 13.67 11.82
CA TYR A 189 -12.27 13.65 10.43
C TYR A 189 -11.90 12.22 9.97
N CYS A 190 -11.09 11.49 10.74
CA CYS A 190 -10.45 10.27 10.24
C CYS A 190 -11.10 8.99 10.79
N VAL A 191 -11.20 8.87 12.11
CA VAL A 191 -11.46 7.57 12.76
C VAL A 191 -12.93 7.17 12.72
N ARG A 192 -13.83 8.08 13.10
CA ARG A 192 -15.28 7.83 13.16
C ARG A 192 -15.87 7.51 11.77
N PRO A 193 -15.59 8.29 10.71
CA PRO A 193 -16.04 7.96 9.36
C PRO A 193 -15.18 6.90 8.67
N ARG A 194 -14.09 6.42 9.30
CA ARG A 194 -13.10 5.50 8.71
C ARG A 194 -12.51 6.00 7.38
N ARG A 195 -12.23 7.30 7.31
CA ARG A 195 -11.66 7.92 6.12
C ARG A 195 -10.33 7.27 5.77
N THR A 196 -10.18 6.89 4.50
CA THR A 196 -9.02 6.17 3.97
C THR A 196 -7.90 7.12 3.59
N ALA A 197 -6.68 6.58 3.43
CA ALA A 197 -5.54 7.38 2.98
C ALA A 197 -5.75 7.98 1.59
N ALA A 198 -6.39 7.24 0.67
CA ALA A 198 -6.76 7.77 -0.66
C ALA A 198 -7.67 9.00 -0.57
N GLU A 199 -8.71 8.93 0.25
CA GLU A 199 -9.64 10.06 0.45
C GLU A 199 -8.95 11.25 1.12
N CYS A 200 -8.08 11.00 2.11
CA CYS A 200 -7.29 12.07 2.71
C CYS A 200 -6.37 12.75 1.68
N LEU A 201 -5.72 12.00 0.77
CA LEU A 201 -4.93 12.61 -0.29
C LEU A 201 -5.79 13.50 -1.20
N ARG A 202 -7.04 13.10 -1.48
CA ARG A 202 -7.99 13.91 -2.25
C ARG A 202 -8.42 15.17 -1.51
N ASP A 203 -8.70 15.06 -0.21
CA ASP A 203 -9.12 16.19 0.62
C ASP A 203 -8.00 17.24 0.78
N PHE A 204 -6.73 16.80 0.81
CA PHE A 204 -5.53 17.65 0.86
C PHE A 204 -4.83 17.69 -0.51
N GLY A 205 -5.60 18.02 -1.54
CA GLY A 205 -5.19 17.92 -2.93
C GLY A 205 -4.03 18.84 -3.31
N ASP A 206 -3.92 20.05 -2.76
CA ASP A 206 -2.80 20.95 -3.10
C ASP A 206 -1.48 20.40 -2.53
N THR A 207 -1.52 19.82 -1.34
CA THR A 207 -0.39 19.10 -0.74
C THR A 207 -0.06 17.85 -1.55
N ALA A 208 -1.07 17.03 -1.87
CA ALA A 208 -0.89 15.75 -2.56
C ALA A 208 -0.23 15.92 -3.94
N LYS A 209 -0.67 16.89 -4.74
CA LYS A 209 -0.11 17.19 -6.09
C LYS A 209 1.37 17.58 -6.07
N ASN A 210 1.84 18.13 -4.96
CA ASN A 210 3.22 18.59 -4.80
C ASN A 210 4.13 17.53 -4.15
N LEU A 211 3.62 16.34 -3.82
CA LEU A 211 4.43 15.27 -3.24
C LEU A 211 5.38 14.69 -4.30
N ALA A 212 6.65 14.53 -3.94
CA ALA A 212 7.55 13.70 -4.73
C ALA A 212 7.14 12.21 -4.62
N PRO A 213 7.24 11.41 -5.69
CA PRO A 213 6.91 9.98 -5.67
C PRO A 213 7.55 9.18 -4.52
N GLU A 214 8.79 9.48 -4.17
CA GLU A 214 9.54 8.86 -3.08
C GLU A 214 8.90 9.13 -1.70
N SER A 215 8.31 10.33 -1.53
CA SER A 215 7.64 10.73 -0.29
C SER A 215 6.47 9.81 0.06
N LEU A 216 5.80 9.22 -0.95
CA LEU A 216 4.70 8.29 -0.73
C LEU A 216 5.12 7.07 0.07
N PHE A 217 6.37 6.61 -0.11
CA PHE A 217 6.90 5.52 0.68
C PHE A 217 7.08 5.93 2.14
N ASP A 218 7.34 7.19 2.45
CA ASP A 218 7.46 7.65 3.83
C ASP A 218 6.11 7.86 4.50
N ILE A 219 5.10 8.26 3.72
CA ILE A 219 3.77 8.62 4.20
C ILE A 219 2.90 7.37 4.35
N LEU A 220 2.88 6.51 3.33
CA LEU A 220 2.01 5.33 3.25
C LEU A 220 2.75 4.07 3.72
N PRO A 221 2.17 3.28 4.63
CA PRO A 221 2.75 2.01 5.06
C PRO A 221 2.54 0.93 3.99
N PRO A 222 3.30 -0.18 4.07
CA PRO A 222 3.03 -1.34 3.24
C PRO A 222 1.70 -2.01 3.62
N ILE A 223 1.01 -2.55 2.62
CA ILE A 223 -0.17 -3.41 2.77
C ILE A 223 0.23 -4.63 3.60
N LYS A 224 -0.54 -4.92 4.66
CA LYS A 224 -0.29 -6.08 5.52
C LYS A 224 -0.87 -7.37 4.91
N PRO A 225 -0.21 -8.53 5.00
CA PRO A 225 -0.87 -9.78 4.66
C PRO A 225 -1.99 -10.09 5.66
N ARG A 226 -3.04 -10.77 5.21
CA ARG A 226 -4.19 -11.20 6.01
C ARG A 226 -4.08 -12.70 6.27
N ALA A 227 -4.26 -13.09 7.52
CA ALA A 227 -4.19 -14.48 7.96
C ALA A 227 -5.57 -15.14 7.84
N TYR A 228 -5.62 -16.31 7.21
CA TYR A 228 -6.80 -17.16 7.13
C TYR A 228 -6.45 -18.56 7.65
N SER A 229 -7.34 -19.15 8.45
CA SER A 229 -7.18 -20.55 8.84
C SER A 229 -7.44 -21.44 7.63
N ILE A 230 -6.57 -22.41 7.39
CA ILE A 230 -6.83 -23.43 6.38
C ILE A 230 -7.93 -24.36 6.89
N ALA A 231 -8.99 -24.48 6.10
CA ALA A 231 -10.19 -25.25 6.40
C ALA A 231 -10.19 -26.66 5.77
N SER A 232 -9.16 -27.01 4.99
CA SER A 232 -9.05 -28.33 4.35
C SER A 232 -8.00 -29.24 5.00
N CYS A 233 -8.02 -30.51 4.61
CA CYS A 233 -7.07 -31.53 5.05
C CYS A 233 -6.32 -32.12 3.85
N PRO A 234 -4.97 -32.08 3.80
CA PRO A 234 -4.21 -32.47 2.60
C PRO A 234 -4.39 -33.93 2.19
N GLY A 235 -4.71 -34.81 3.14
CA GLY A 235 -4.96 -36.23 2.88
C GLY A 235 -6.35 -36.53 2.29
N LYS A 236 -7.28 -35.58 2.35
CA LYS A 236 -8.67 -35.73 1.86
C LYS A 236 -9.01 -34.77 0.73
N HIS A 237 -8.40 -33.59 0.72
CA HIS A 237 -8.72 -32.51 -0.21
C HIS A 237 -7.53 -32.26 -1.13
N PRO A 238 -7.73 -32.24 -2.45
CA PRO A 238 -6.67 -31.92 -3.40
C PRO A 238 -6.25 -30.44 -3.41
N TYR A 239 -6.99 -29.56 -2.72
CA TYR A 239 -6.75 -28.12 -2.68
C TYR A 239 -6.74 -27.57 -1.24
N ILE A 240 -6.17 -26.37 -1.06
CA ILE A 240 -6.33 -25.60 0.18
C ILE A 240 -7.71 -24.94 0.13
N GLU A 241 -8.41 -24.91 1.25
CA GLU A 241 -9.70 -24.22 1.38
C GLU A 241 -9.58 -23.18 2.50
N ILE A 242 -10.24 -22.03 2.31
CA ILE A 242 -10.37 -21.01 3.34
C ILE A 242 -11.83 -20.59 3.47
N LEU A 243 -12.25 -20.34 4.70
CA LEU A 243 -13.55 -19.75 5.00
C LEU A 243 -13.31 -18.33 5.48
N ALA A 244 -13.88 -17.35 4.77
CA ALA A 244 -13.71 -15.95 5.06
C ALA A 244 -15.06 -15.25 5.08
N ALA A 245 -15.27 -14.41 6.08
CA ALA A 245 -16.42 -13.51 6.08
C ALA A 245 -16.07 -12.23 5.34
N LYS A 246 -16.88 -11.88 4.34
CA LYS A 246 -16.71 -10.65 3.58
C LYS A 246 -17.06 -9.46 4.47
N LEU A 247 -16.08 -8.60 4.70
CA LEU A 247 -16.28 -7.35 5.42
C LEU A 247 -16.82 -6.31 4.44
N GLY A 248 -18.13 -6.16 4.37
CA GLY A 248 -18.76 -4.98 3.78
C GLY A 248 -18.99 -3.94 4.87
N CYS A 249 -18.25 -2.84 4.86
CA CYS A 249 -18.72 -1.65 5.56
C CYS A 249 -19.87 -1.10 4.71
N ARG A 250 -21.11 -1.30 5.15
CA ARG A 250 -22.21 -0.44 4.69
C ARG A 250 -21.94 0.91 5.34
N ASP A 251 -21.58 1.90 4.53
CA ASP A 251 -21.62 3.28 4.99
C ASP A 251 -23.08 3.54 5.41
N ILE A 252 -23.28 3.79 6.70
CA ILE A 252 -24.57 4.20 7.24
C ILE A 252 -24.71 5.70 6.92
N LEU A 253 -24.86 6.02 5.65
CA LEU A 253 -25.21 7.32 5.08
C LEU A 253 -25.94 7.00 3.76
N ALA A 254 -27.25 7.20 3.58
CA ALA A 254 -28.25 8.03 4.25
C ALA A 254 -29.62 7.32 4.25
#